data_AF-A0A6I6RWW8-F1
#
_entry.id   AF-A0A6I6RWW8-F1
#
_cell.length_a   1.000
_cell.length_b   1.000
_cell.length_c   1.000
_cell.angle_alpha   90.00
_cell.angle_beta   90.00
_cell.angle_gamma   90.00
#
_symmetry.space_group_name_H-M   'P 1'
#
loop_
_entity.id
_entity.type
_entity.pdbx_description
1 polymer ?
#
loop_
_entity_poly.entity_id
_entity_poly.type
_entity_poly.pdbx_seq_one_letter_code
_entity_poly.pdbx_strand_id
1 'polypeptide(L)'
;MSTAIYTRRLVEHRYGRPLEELRQGNASGRSDDPVLPILLRRLGGLTQTGANARSARRNLDAAWQRCRSGEHALNDLVVRYATEVVDLERQEQTEAEAVWDLLDVRLLLDRPSTQRPSAHRAVPAPDNQDLLAIAREVAAGLQRLNREALRRGLRDRGIRVSNRRLGAVLQRLRAESASR
;
A
#
# COMPACT_ATOMS: atom_id res chain seq x y z
N MET A 1 -12.90 -12.55 7.92
CA MET A 1 -12.22 -11.30 8.35
C MET A 1 -12.64 -10.20 7.37
N SER A 2 -13.13 -9.04 7.81
CA SER A 2 -13.64 -7.97 6.89
C SER A 2 -12.52 -7.03 6.44
N THR A 3 -12.65 -6.48 5.23
CA THR A 3 -11.72 -5.52 4.63
C THR A 3 -11.47 -4.32 5.56
N ALA A 4 -12.51 -3.81 6.24
CA ALA A 4 -12.37 -2.77 7.25
C ALA A 4 -11.39 -3.12 8.39
N ILE A 5 -11.41 -4.37 8.88
CA ILE A 5 -10.51 -4.83 9.95
C ILE A 5 -9.07 -4.92 9.46
N TYR A 6 -8.87 -5.44 8.24
CA TYR A 6 -7.54 -5.52 7.64
C TYR A 6 -6.94 -4.13 7.42
N THR A 7 -7.72 -3.21 6.84
CA THR A 7 -7.27 -1.83 6.58
C THR A 7 -6.98 -1.09 7.88
N ARG A 8 -7.78 -1.29 8.95
CA ARG A 8 -7.47 -0.75 10.27
C ARG A 8 -6.09 -1.22 10.77
N ARG A 9 -5.82 -2.53 10.74
CA ARG A 9 -4.53 -3.08 11.19
C ARG A 9 -3.36 -2.56 10.37
N LEU A 10 -3.55 -2.39 9.07
CA LEU A 10 -2.54 -1.80 8.20
C LEU A 10 -2.22 -0.35 8.60
N VAL A 11 -3.24 0.46 8.90
CA VAL A 11 -3.05 1.83 9.40
C VAL A 11 -2.29 1.82 10.72
N GLU A 12 -2.74 1.03 11.70
CA GLU A 12 -2.09 0.92 13.01
C GLU A 12 -0.60 0.52 12.86
N HIS A 13 -0.31 -0.45 12.00
CA HIS A 13 1.04 -0.87 11.68
C HIS A 13 1.88 0.25 11.02
N ARG A 14 1.31 1.01 10.07
CA ARG A 14 2.02 2.11 9.38
C ARG A 14 2.27 3.33 10.25
N TYR A 15 1.45 3.55 11.28
CA TYR A 15 1.63 4.63 12.24
C TYR A 15 2.34 4.19 13.52
N GLY A 16 2.55 2.88 13.71
CA GLY A 16 3.20 2.28 14.86
C GLY A 16 2.43 2.45 16.17
N ARG A 17 1.14 2.81 16.10
CA ARG A 17 0.28 3.15 17.24
C ARG A 17 -1.16 2.70 17.00
N PRO A 18 -1.92 2.37 18.06
CA PRO A 18 -3.31 1.98 17.93
C PRO A 18 -4.18 3.13 17.41
N LEU A 19 -5.27 2.80 16.73
CA LEU A 19 -6.14 3.76 16.08
C LEU A 19 -6.75 4.77 17.07
N GLU A 20 -7.03 4.33 18.29
CA GLU A 20 -7.57 5.14 19.37
C GLU A 20 -6.62 6.28 19.74
N GLU A 21 -5.31 6.01 19.86
CA GLU A 21 -4.29 7.03 20.12
C GLU A 21 -4.19 8.02 18.94
N LEU A 22 -4.27 7.53 17.70
CA LEU A 22 -4.23 8.39 16.52
C LEU A 22 -5.43 9.34 16.46
N ARG A 23 -6.62 8.84 16.83
CA ARG A 23 -7.84 9.67 16.92
C ARG A 23 -7.72 10.72 18.01
N GLN A 24 -7.22 10.35 19.17
CA GLN A 24 -7.03 11.28 20.29
C GLN A 24 -5.98 12.35 19.96
N GLY A 25 -4.86 11.96 19.35
CA GLY A 25 -3.83 12.89 18.88
C GLY A 25 -4.37 13.89 17.85
N ASN A 26 -5.15 13.42 16.87
CA ASN A 26 -5.80 14.28 15.88
C ASN A 26 -6.82 15.24 16.53
N ALA A 27 -7.69 14.74 17.42
CA ALA A 27 -8.69 15.56 18.11
C ALA A 27 -8.05 16.67 18.97
N SER A 28 -6.85 16.41 19.52
CA SER A 28 -6.08 17.40 20.28
C SER A 28 -5.32 18.41 19.42
N GLY A 29 -5.42 18.35 18.09
CA GLY A 29 -4.70 19.24 17.17
C GLY A 29 -3.19 19.02 17.12
N ARG A 30 -2.69 17.92 17.70
CA ARG A 30 -1.26 17.60 17.83
C ARG A 30 -0.68 16.82 16.64
N SER A 31 -1.42 16.71 15.54
CA SER A 31 -0.96 15.97 14.36
C SER A 31 -0.29 16.91 13.36
N ASP A 32 1.03 16.83 13.26
CA ASP A 32 1.80 17.48 12.18
C ASP A 32 1.63 16.79 10.82
N ASP A 33 0.94 15.63 10.80
CA ASP A 33 0.63 14.87 9.59
C ASP A 33 -0.66 15.37 8.93
N PRO A 34 -0.59 15.98 7.73
CA PRO A 34 -1.77 16.49 7.03
C PRO A 34 -2.67 15.39 6.45
N VAL A 35 -2.17 14.15 6.30
CA VAL A 35 -2.91 13.02 5.76
C VAL A 35 -3.74 12.33 6.83
N LEU A 36 -3.25 12.30 8.08
CA LEU A 36 -3.88 11.58 9.19
C LEU A 36 -5.38 11.93 9.37
N PRO A 37 -5.82 13.20 9.37
CA PRO A 37 -7.24 13.54 9.54
C PRO A 37 -8.13 12.99 8.42
N ILE A 38 -7.62 13.02 7.17
CA ILE A 38 -8.35 12.53 5.99
C ILE A 38 -8.45 11.00 6.07
N LEU A 39 -7.34 10.34 6.41
CA LEU A 39 -7.27 8.90 6.56
C LEU A 39 -8.20 8.39 7.66
N LEU A 40 -8.24 9.05 8.82
CA LEU A 40 -9.14 8.67 9.92
C LEU A 40 -10.62 8.81 9.53
N ARG A 41 -10.97 9.85 8.77
CA ARG A 41 -12.32 10.04 8.24
C ARG A 41 -12.70 8.92 7.27
N ARG A 42 -11.81 8.60 6.33
CA ARG A 42 -12.02 7.51 5.35
C ARG A 42 -12.15 6.15 6.01
N LEU A 43 -11.33 5.87 7.03
CA LEU A 43 -11.44 4.64 7.81
C LEU A 43 -12.76 4.55 8.59
N GLY A 44 -13.29 5.69 9.07
CA GLY A 44 -14.63 5.78 9.64
C GLY A 44 -15.71 5.39 8.64
N GLY A 45 -15.64 5.95 7.41
CA GLY A 45 -16.51 5.57 6.29
C GLY A 45 -16.45 4.08 5.99
N LEU A 46 -15.25 3.52 5.82
CA LEU A 46 -15.02 2.10 5.55
C LEU A 46 -15.63 1.19 6.63
N THR A 47 -15.51 1.60 7.90
CA THR A 47 -16.10 0.84 9.01
C THR A 47 -17.63 0.84 8.94
N GLN A 48 -18.23 1.98 8.59
CA GLN A 48 -19.68 2.11 8.41
C GLN A 48 -20.16 1.29 7.21
N THR A 49 -19.47 1.38 6.06
CA THR A 49 -19.78 0.59 4.86
C THR A 49 -19.72 -0.91 5.15
N GLY A 50 -18.68 -1.37 5.85
CA GLY A 50 -18.58 -2.78 6.28
C GLY A 50 -19.66 -3.19 7.30
N ALA A 51 -20.16 -2.28 8.13
CA ALA A 51 -21.31 -2.54 9.00
C ALA A 51 -22.60 -2.68 8.18
N ASN A 52 -22.82 -1.79 7.22
CA ASN A 52 -23.96 -1.83 6.30
C ASN A 52 -23.94 -3.12 5.47
N ALA A 53 -22.79 -3.50 4.88
CA ALA A 53 -22.65 -4.72 4.09
C ALA A 53 -23.01 -5.98 4.90
N ARG A 54 -22.55 -6.07 6.16
CA ARG A 54 -22.94 -7.16 7.06
C ARG A 54 -24.44 -7.15 7.36
N SER A 55 -25.06 -5.98 7.47
CA SER A 55 -26.49 -5.86 7.67
C SER A 55 -27.28 -6.30 6.45
N ALA A 56 -26.88 -5.86 5.25
CA ALA A 56 -27.47 -6.26 3.98
C ALA A 56 -27.38 -7.78 3.76
N ARG A 57 -26.23 -8.40 4.09
CA ARG A 57 -26.08 -9.87 4.03
C ARG A 57 -27.05 -10.59 4.97
N ARG A 58 -27.22 -10.11 6.21
CA ARG A 58 -28.23 -10.69 7.14
C ARG A 58 -29.65 -10.56 6.60
N ASN A 59 -29.98 -9.43 5.98
CA ASN A 59 -31.30 -9.21 5.37
C ASN A 59 -31.51 -10.11 4.15
N LEU A 60 -30.48 -10.30 3.33
CA LEU A 60 -30.49 -11.23 2.20
C LEU A 60 -30.71 -12.66 2.68
N ASP A 61 -29.97 -13.10 3.70
CA ASP A 61 -30.13 -14.42 4.31
C ASP A 61 -31.57 -14.62 4.81
N ALA A 62 -32.11 -13.63 5.54
CA ALA A 62 -33.49 -13.67 6.03
C ALA A 62 -34.52 -13.73 4.88
N ALA A 63 -34.34 -12.95 3.82
CA ALA A 63 -35.21 -12.97 2.64
C ALA A 63 -35.16 -14.34 1.95
N TRP A 64 -33.97 -14.91 1.79
CA TRP A 64 -33.79 -16.26 1.25
C TRP A 64 -34.49 -17.34 2.07
N GLN A 65 -34.40 -17.28 3.40
CA GLN A 65 -35.09 -18.23 4.29
C GLN A 65 -36.61 -18.19 4.08
N ARG A 66 -37.18 -16.98 3.96
CA ARG A 66 -38.62 -16.79 3.77
C ARG A 66 -39.10 -17.20 2.36
N CYS A 67 -38.30 -16.95 1.32
CA CYS A 67 -38.59 -17.49 -0.02
C CYS A 67 -38.67 -19.02 0.00
N ARG A 68 -37.75 -19.68 0.72
CA ARG A 68 -37.73 -21.16 0.82
C ARG A 68 -38.91 -21.73 1.60
N SER A 69 -39.54 -20.96 2.50
CA SER A 69 -40.76 -21.37 3.21
C SER A 69 -42.04 -21.16 2.41
N GLY A 70 -41.97 -20.79 1.13
CA GLY A 70 -43.12 -20.71 0.22
C GLY A 70 -43.74 -19.32 0.03
N GLU A 71 -43.17 -18.27 0.62
CA GLU A 71 -43.61 -16.88 0.38
C GLU A 71 -43.01 -16.35 -0.93
N HIS A 72 -43.64 -16.65 -2.08
CA HIS A 72 -43.12 -16.32 -3.42
C HIS A 72 -43.13 -14.82 -3.79
N ALA A 73 -43.87 -13.98 -3.06
CA ALA A 73 -43.87 -12.51 -3.23
C ALA A 73 -42.55 -11.84 -2.78
N LEU A 74 -41.59 -12.61 -2.26
CA LEU A 74 -40.34 -12.09 -1.70
C LEU A 74 -39.14 -12.18 -2.65
N ASN A 75 -39.30 -12.71 -3.87
CA ASN A 75 -38.20 -12.79 -4.84
C ASN A 75 -37.60 -11.41 -5.18
N ASP A 76 -38.43 -10.36 -5.23
CA ASP A 76 -37.97 -9.00 -5.46
C ASP A 76 -37.13 -8.46 -4.29
N LEU A 77 -37.41 -8.90 -3.07
CA LEU A 77 -36.63 -8.53 -1.88
C LEU A 77 -35.28 -9.23 -1.87
N VAL A 78 -35.22 -10.49 -2.31
CA VAL A 78 -33.95 -11.22 -2.47
C VAL A 78 -33.07 -10.52 -3.50
N VAL A 79 -33.62 -10.17 -4.66
CA VAL A 79 -32.89 -9.43 -5.70
C VAL A 79 -32.40 -8.08 -5.16
N ARG A 80 -33.26 -7.33 -4.48
CA ARG A 80 -32.89 -6.03 -3.89
C ARG A 80 -31.73 -6.14 -2.92
N TYR A 81 -31.80 -7.05 -1.94
CA TYR A 81 -30.74 -7.22 -0.96
C TYR A 81 -29.45 -7.79 -1.58
N ALA A 82 -29.56 -8.64 -2.61
CA ALA A 82 -28.40 -9.12 -3.34
C ALA A 82 -27.67 -7.97 -4.05
N THR A 83 -28.40 -7.09 -4.74
CA THR A 83 -27.83 -5.90 -5.36
C THR A 83 -27.20 -4.97 -4.33
N GLU A 84 -27.89 -4.72 -3.21
CA GLU A 84 -27.38 -3.87 -2.12
C GLU A 84 -26.07 -4.44 -1.54
N VAL A 85 -25.96 -5.76 -1.37
CA VAL A 85 -24.73 -6.41 -0.91
C VAL A 85 -23.59 -6.19 -1.90
N VAL A 86 -23.84 -6.40 -3.20
CA VAL A 86 -22.81 -6.23 -4.24
C VAL A 86 -22.33 -4.77 -4.29
N ASP A 87 -23.25 -3.81 -4.24
CA ASP A 87 -22.91 -2.38 -4.26
C ASP A 87 -22.09 -1.99 -3.03
N LEU A 88 -22.46 -2.46 -1.84
CA LEU A 88 -21.74 -2.18 -0.60
C LEU A 88 -20.37 -2.86 -0.56
N GLU A 89 -20.23 -4.06 -1.11
CA GLU A 89 -18.93 -4.74 -1.22
C GLU A 89 -17.99 -4.01 -2.19
N ARG A 90 -18.52 -3.55 -3.32
CA ARG A 90 -17.78 -2.72 -4.26
C ARG A 90 -17.35 -1.40 -3.62
N GLN A 91 -18.25 -0.76 -2.87
CA GLN A 91 -17.95 0.46 -2.13
C GLN A 91 -16.88 0.21 -1.04
N GLU A 92 -16.98 -0.88 -0.26
CA GLU A 92 -15.99 -1.26 0.75
C GLU A 92 -14.60 -1.42 0.11
N GLN A 93 -14.53 -2.05 -1.06
CA GLN A 93 -13.29 -2.22 -1.81
C GLN A 93 -12.71 -0.88 -2.27
N THR A 94 -13.50 -0.03 -2.91
CA THR A 94 -13.06 1.30 -3.37
C THR A 94 -12.63 2.20 -2.21
N GLU A 95 -13.33 2.16 -1.07
CA GLU A 95 -12.96 2.92 0.12
C GLU A 95 -11.66 2.40 0.74
N ALA A 96 -11.42 1.09 0.73
CA ALA A 96 -10.17 0.50 1.20
C ALA A 96 -8.98 0.89 0.30
N GLU A 97 -9.15 0.85 -1.02
CA GLU A 97 -8.15 1.32 -1.99
C GLU A 97 -7.79 2.79 -1.76
N ALA A 98 -8.78 3.65 -1.56
CA ALA A 98 -8.54 5.06 -1.26
C ALA A 98 -7.75 5.26 0.05
N VAL A 99 -7.95 4.42 1.06
CA VAL A 99 -7.14 4.45 2.29
C VAL A 99 -5.70 4.01 2.01
N TRP A 100 -5.49 3.00 1.17
CA TRP A 100 -4.14 2.57 0.79
C TRP A 100 -3.40 3.64 0.00
N ASP A 101 -4.07 4.30 -0.94
CA ASP A 101 -3.50 5.43 -1.69
C ASP A 101 -3.07 6.56 -0.75
N LEU A 102 -3.87 6.88 0.27
CA LEU A 102 -3.51 7.89 1.27
C LEU A 102 -2.28 7.47 2.10
N LEU A 103 -2.15 6.18 2.44
CA LEU A 103 -0.95 5.67 3.11
C LEU A 103 0.29 5.78 2.22
N ASP A 104 0.15 5.58 0.91
CA ASP A 104 1.24 5.77 -0.05
C ASP A 104 1.59 7.24 -0.25
N VAL A 105 0.60 8.14 -0.32
CA VAL A 105 0.84 9.59 -0.33
C VAL A 105 1.58 10.02 0.93
N ARG A 106 1.17 9.52 2.10
CA ARG A 106 1.89 9.78 3.36
C ARG A 106 3.34 9.35 3.25
N LEU A 107 3.64 8.15 2.73
CA LEU A 107 5.03 7.69 2.52
C LEU A 107 5.84 8.63 1.59
N LEU A 108 5.18 9.27 0.62
CA LEU A 108 5.82 10.26 -0.24
C LEU A 108 6.08 11.58 0.49
N LEU A 109 5.20 11.99 1.40
CA LEU A 109 5.33 13.20 2.23
C LEU A 109 6.33 13.02 3.38
N ASP A 110 6.39 11.82 3.97
CA ASP A 110 7.34 11.43 5.02
C ASP A 110 8.77 11.26 4.48
N ARG A 111 9.01 11.52 3.18
CA ARG A 111 10.39 11.68 2.67
C ARG A 111 10.98 12.95 3.28
N PRO A 112 11.98 12.82 4.17
CA PRO A 112 12.64 14.00 4.67
C PRO A 112 13.47 14.62 3.53
N SER A 113 13.31 15.92 3.32
CA SER A 113 14.23 16.77 2.55
C SER A 113 15.64 16.83 3.18
N THR A 114 15.87 16.13 4.29
CA THR A 114 17.17 15.97 4.93
C THR A 114 17.35 14.52 5.35
N GLN A 115 18.10 13.81 4.53
CA GLN A 115 19.04 12.80 5.01
C GLN A 115 19.86 13.45 6.13
N ARG A 116 19.45 13.32 7.39
CA ARG A 116 20.34 13.53 8.53
C ARG A 116 21.11 12.22 8.64
N PRO A 117 22.38 12.15 8.21
CA PRO A 117 23.13 10.92 8.31
C PRO A 117 23.41 10.73 9.79
N SER A 118 22.75 9.75 10.39
CA SER A 118 23.34 9.05 11.53
C SER A 118 24.77 8.71 11.13
N ALA A 119 25.73 9.18 11.92
CA ALA A 119 27.16 8.98 11.76
C ALA A 119 27.50 7.49 11.78
N HIS A 120 27.24 6.83 10.67
CA HIS A 120 28.00 5.68 10.24
C HIS A 120 28.79 6.16 9.06
N ARG A 121 30.09 6.00 9.19
CA ARG A 121 31.15 6.30 8.23
C ARG A 121 30.83 5.58 6.90
N ALA A 122 29.87 6.10 6.17
CA ALA A 122 29.55 5.69 4.82
C ALA A 122 30.58 6.37 3.95
N VAL A 123 31.50 5.56 3.44
CA VAL A 123 32.40 5.92 2.35
C VAL A 123 31.61 6.72 1.31
N PRO A 124 32.14 7.87 0.84
CA PRO A 124 31.44 8.74 -0.10
C PRO A 124 30.85 7.92 -1.24
N ALA A 125 29.58 8.19 -1.55
CA ALA A 125 28.88 7.48 -2.61
C ALA A 125 29.70 7.62 -3.90
N PRO A 126 30.03 6.50 -4.57
CA PRO A 126 30.81 6.54 -5.80
C PRO A 126 30.14 7.47 -6.82
N ASP A 127 30.96 8.24 -7.54
CA ASP A 127 30.48 9.05 -8.64
C ASP A 127 29.76 8.15 -9.66
N ASN A 128 28.90 8.70 -10.50
CA ASN A 128 28.13 7.92 -11.47
C ASN A 128 29.02 7.05 -12.39
N GLN A 129 30.28 7.43 -12.60
CA GLN A 129 31.27 6.64 -13.32
C GLN A 129 31.78 5.44 -12.51
N ASP A 130 32.11 5.64 -11.23
CA ASP A 130 32.56 4.59 -10.31
C ASP A 130 31.45 3.56 -10.06
N LEU A 131 30.21 4.03 -9.91
CA LEU A 131 29.05 3.15 -9.77
C LEU A 131 28.85 2.25 -10.99
N LEU A 132 29.15 2.79 -12.18
CA LEU A 132 29.00 2.04 -13.43
C LEU A 132 30.13 1.01 -13.60
N ALA A 133 31.36 1.32 -13.19
CA ALA A 133 32.46 0.35 -13.15
C ALA A 133 32.13 -0.83 -12.20
N ILE A 134 31.66 -0.54 -10.99
CA ILE A 134 31.27 -1.57 -10.02
C ILE A 134 30.07 -2.38 -10.52
N ALA A 135 29.11 -1.73 -11.17
CA ALA A 135 27.95 -2.41 -11.74
C ALA A 135 28.33 -3.31 -12.92
N ARG A 136 29.37 -2.98 -13.71
CA ARG A 136 29.92 -3.86 -14.75
C ARG A 136 30.54 -5.12 -14.15
N GLU A 137 31.33 -4.99 -13.09
CA GLU A 137 31.93 -6.15 -12.40
C GLU A 137 30.86 -7.08 -11.81
N VAL A 138 29.83 -6.50 -11.19
CA VAL A 138 28.69 -7.29 -10.67
C VAL A 138 27.94 -7.94 -11.82
N ALA A 139 27.67 -7.21 -12.91
CA ALA A 139 26.98 -7.74 -14.09
C ALA A 139 27.73 -8.89 -14.75
N ALA A 140 29.07 -8.87 -14.78
CA ALA A 140 29.89 -9.95 -15.33
C ALA A 140 29.71 -11.28 -14.57
N GLY A 141 29.36 -11.23 -13.28
CA GLY A 141 29.09 -12.41 -12.46
C GLY A 141 27.63 -12.88 -12.49
N LEU A 142 26.73 -12.20 -13.20
CA LEU A 142 25.30 -12.53 -13.24
C LEU A 142 24.94 -13.32 -14.49
N GLN A 143 24.29 -14.48 -14.30
CA GLN A 143 23.73 -15.27 -15.41
C GLN A 143 22.64 -14.54 -16.21
N ARG A 144 21.95 -13.57 -15.57
CA ARG A 144 20.93 -12.75 -16.23
C ARG A 144 20.94 -11.33 -15.66
N LEU A 145 21.09 -10.35 -16.55
CA LEU A 145 21.07 -8.93 -16.19
C LEU A 145 19.63 -8.45 -15.95
N ASN A 146 19.16 -8.66 -14.73
CA ASN A 146 17.88 -8.14 -14.26
C ASN A 146 18.08 -7.17 -13.08
N ARG A 147 17.04 -6.38 -12.84
CA ARG A 147 17.09 -5.29 -11.86
C ARG A 147 17.35 -5.78 -10.45
N GLU A 148 16.73 -6.88 -10.06
CA GLU A 148 16.80 -7.41 -8.70
C GLU A 148 18.16 -8.06 -8.43
N ALA A 149 18.72 -8.75 -9.42
CA ALA A 149 20.05 -9.36 -9.36
C ALA A 149 21.14 -8.29 -9.25
N LEU A 150 21.07 -7.23 -10.07
CA LEU A 150 22.03 -6.12 -9.97
C LEU A 150 21.89 -5.38 -8.63
N ARG A 151 20.66 -5.15 -8.17
CA ARG A 151 20.41 -4.51 -6.86
C ARG A 151 20.97 -5.33 -5.71
N ARG A 152 20.85 -6.66 -5.77
CA ARG A 152 21.38 -7.59 -4.77
C ARG A 152 22.91 -7.57 -4.77
N GLY A 153 23.55 -7.73 -5.93
CA GLY A 153 25.01 -7.71 -6.02
C GLY A 153 25.65 -6.38 -5.62
N LEU A 154 24.99 -5.24 -5.89
CA LEU A 154 25.44 -3.93 -5.40
C LEU A 154 25.27 -3.79 -3.87
N ARG A 155 24.20 -4.35 -3.30
CA ARG A 155 23.96 -4.38 -1.85
C ARG A 155 25.00 -5.24 -1.14
N ASP A 156 25.39 -6.38 -1.71
CA ASP A 156 26.42 -7.27 -1.15
C ASP A 156 27.79 -6.58 -1.05
N ARG A 157 28.03 -5.56 -1.87
CA ARG A 157 29.20 -4.67 -1.80
C ARG A 157 28.97 -3.40 -0.96
N GLY A 158 27.88 -3.35 -0.18
CA GLY A 158 27.57 -2.22 0.69
C GLY A 158 27.00 -0.98 -0.03
N ILE A 159 26.73 -1.06 -1.33
CA ILE A 159 26.33 0.10 -2.14
C ILE A 159 24.80 0.16 -2.22
N ARG A 160 24.22 1.20 -1.63
CA ARG A 160 22.78 1.48 -1.70
C ARG A 160 22.49 2.47 -2.82
N VAL A 161 21.81 2.02 -3.86
CA VAL A 161 21.47 2.84 -5.03
C VAL A 161 19.96 3.10 -5.08
N SER A 162 19.57 4.32 -5.45
CA SER A 162 18.17 4.67 -5.67
C SER A 162 17.60 3.95 -6.89
N ASN A 163 16.28 3.72 -6.90
CA ASN A 163 15.58 3.05 -8.00
C ASN A 163 15.76 3.76 -9.35
N ARG A 164 15.90 5.09 -9.36
CA ARG A 164 16.16 5.89 -10.56
C ARG A 164 17.59 5.67 -11.09
N ARG A 165 18.60 5.73 -10.20
CA ARG A 165 20.02 5.50 -10.58
C ARG A 165 20.25 4.07 -11.04
N LEU A 166 19.65 3.07 -10.38
CA LEU A 166 19.71 1.68 -10.80
C LEU A 166 19.11 1.47 -12.20
N GLY A 167 18.00 2.14 -12.50
CA GLY A 167 17.38 2.12 -13.84
C GLY A 167 18.30 2.68 -14.92
N ALA A 168 18.95 3.82 -14.66
CA ALA A 168 19.90 4.44 -15.60
C ALA A 168 21.14 3.54 -15.83
N VAL A 169 21.68 2.94 -14.76
CA VAL A 169 22.82 2.00 -14.86
C VAL A 169 22.42 0.74 -15.64
N LEU A 170 21.24 0.17 -15.39
CA LEU A 170 20.74 -0.99 -16.15
C LEU A 170 20.54 -0.68 -17.63
N GLN A 171 19.97 0.48 -17.96
CA GLN A 171 19.80 0.89 -19.36
C GLN A 171 21.16 1.05 -20.05
N ARG A 172 22.15 1.63 -19.37
CA ARG A 172 23.49 1.80 -19.92
C ARG A 172 24.23 0.48 -20.10
N LEU A 173 24.12 -0.45 -19.14
CA LEU A 173 24.68 -1.81 -19.26
C LEU A 173 24.02 -2.61 -20.39
N ARG A 174 22.71 -2.44 -20.61
CA ARG A 174 22.00 -3.06 -21.73
C ARG A 174 22.43 -2.48 -23.07
N ALA A 175 22.60 -1.16 -23.16
CA ALA A 175 23.11 -0.51 -24.35
C ALA A 175 24.54 -1.00 -24.69
N GLU A 176 25.41 -1.14 -23.69
CA GLU A 176 26.77 -1.69 -23.87
C GLU A 176 26.78 -3.18 -24.27
N SER A 177 25.81 -3.96 -23.79
CA SER A 177 25.68 -5.39 -24.15
C SER A 177 25.08 -5.59 -25.55
N ALA A 178 24.33 -4.61 -26.06
CA ALA A 178 23.73 -4.65 -27.39
C ALA A 178 24.69 -4.10 -28.48
N SER A 179 25.75 -3.40 -28.09
CA SER A 179 26.79 -2.88 -28.97
C SER A 179 28.04 -3.78 -29.07
N ARG A 180 27.98 -4.98 -28.47
CA ARG A 180 28.99 -6.03 -28.59
C ARG A 180 28.40 -7.18 -29.40
#